data_AF-A0A950YLQ9-F1
#
_entry.id   AF-A0A950YLQ9-F1
#
_cell.length_a   1.000
_cell.length_b   1.000
_cell.length_c   1.000
_cell.angle_alpha   90.00
_cell.angle_beta   90.00
_cell.angle_gamma   90.00
#
_symmetry.space_group_name_H-M   'P 1'
#
loop_
_entity.id
_entity.type
_entity.pdbx_description
1 polymer ?
#
loop_
_entity_poly.entity_id
_entity_poly.type
_entity_poly.pdbx_seq_one_letter_code
_entity_poly.pdbx_strand_id
1 'polypeptide(L)'
;LSAYDEGLSLPTEHAQLMCLRTQQIVGHETGITRTVDPLAGSYFIESLTDEMECQILALMAKVEEQGGMIQAIRSGWLEDQIADARVSGQRALETGERTVVGVNRFAGGDETPINIHVIRADEWAEKRAEYLRAYRAQRDQPKTEAALARVEEAMRGDVNMIPVIMDALRDRATLGEIHRAMRNAHGFEIDY
;
A
#
# COMPACT_ATOMS: atom_id res chain seq x y z
N LEU A 1 8.01 10.33 -4.17
CA LEU A 1 8.89 9.98 -5.30
C LEU A 1 9.55 8.67 -4.96
N SER A 2 9.39 7.68 -5.84
CA SER A 2 10.09 6.41 -5.71
C SER A 2 11.58 6.55 -5.98
N ALA A 3 12.35 5.64 -5.41
CA ALA A 3 13.80 5.58 -5.58
C ALA A 3 14.18 4.81 -6.85
N TYR A 4 15.37 5.09 -7.38
CA TYR A 4 15.82 4.45 -8.62
C TYR A 4 16.04 2.93 -8.45
N ASP A 5 16.16 2.45 -7.22
CA ASP A 5 16.33 1.04 -6.83
C ASP A 5 15.01 0.34 -6.47
N GLU A 6 13.84 0.98 -6.66
CA GLU A 6 12.51 0.44 -6.33
C GLU A 6 12.19 -0.90 -7.03
N GLY A 7 12.67 -1.07 -8.26
CA GLY A 7 12.51 -2.33 -9.00
C GLY A 7 13.31 -3.50 -8.44
N LEU A 8 14.22 -3.27 -7.48
CA LEU A 8 15.16 -4.27 -6.96
C LEU A 8 14.98 -4.56 -5.47
N SER A 9 14.84 -3.53 -4.63
CA SER A 9 14.71 -3.71 -3.17
C SER A 9 14.12 -2.46 -2.51
N LEU A 10 14.03 -2.48 -1.17
CA LEU A 10 13.82 -1.26 -0.37
C LEU A 10 14.93 -0.24 -0.64
N PRO A 11 14.61 1.07 -0.58
CA PRO A 11 15.56 2.11 -0.97
C PRO A 11 16.76 2.16 -0.02
N THR A 12 17.95 2.29 -0.60
CA THR A 12 19.14 2.66 0.16
C THR A 12 19.07 4.11 0.66
N GLU A 13 19.88 4.48 1.65
CA GLU A 13 19.97 5.87 2.12
C GLU A 13 20.33 6.84 0.98
N HIS A 14 21.23 6.42 0.09
CA HIS A 14 21.62 7.21 -1.06
C HIS A 14 20.46 7.40 -2.05
N ALA A 15 19.75 6.32 -2.39
CA ALA A 15 18.62 6.39 -3.29
C ALA A 15 17.48 7.24 -2.72
N GLN A 16 17.19 7.09 -1.43
CA GLN A 16 16.21 7.90 -0.72
C GLN A 16 16.60 9.39 -0.67
N LEU A 17 17.89 9.68 -0.46
CA LEU A 17 18.41 11.04 -0.48
C LEU A 17 18.20 11.69 -1.86
N MET A 18 18.41 10.95 -2.95
CA MET A 18 18.15 11.43 -4.31
C MET A 18 16.67 11.78 -4.52
N CYS A 19 15.73 10.95 -4.02
CA CYS A 19 14.30 11.26 -4.05
C CYS A 19 13.97 12.55 -3.30
N LEU A 20 14.57 12.74 -2.11
CA LEU A 20 14.37 13.94 -1.31
C LEU A 20 14.92 15.18 -2.03
N ARG A 21 16.13 15.10 -2.59
CA ARG A 21 16.74 16.20 -3.35
C ARG A 21 15.92 16.55 -4.59
N THR A 22 15.34 15.56 -5.27
CA THR A 22 14.42 15.79 -6.38
C THR A 22 13.21 16.63 -5.94
N GLN A 23 12.58 16.29 -4.81
CA GLN A 23 11.47 17.10 -4.27
C GLN A 23 11.92 18.51 -3.86
N GLN A 24 13.10 18.65 -3.28
CA GLN A 24 13.65 19.94 -2.88
C GLN A 24 13.96 20.83 -4.08
N ILE A 25 14.52 20.28 -5.16
CA ILE A 25 14.74 21.00 -6.41
C ILE A 25 13.41 21.46 -6.98
N VAL A 26 12.41 20.57 -7.07
CA VAL A 26 11.05 20.93 -7.53
C VAL A 26 10.48 22.06 -6.66
N GLY A 27 10.55 21.94 -5.34
CA GLY A 27 9.96 22.91 -4.41
C GLY A 27 10.66 24.26 -4.33
N HIS A 28 12.00 24.30 -4.45
CA HIS A 28 12.81 25.48 -4.15
C HIS A 28 13.50 26.11 -5.36
N GLU A 29 13.77 25.35 -6.43
CA GLU A 29 14.59 25.81 -7.54
C GLU A 29 13.78 26.00 -8.83
N THR A 30 12.79 25.15 -9.11
CA THR A 30 12.03 25.23 -10.38
C THR A 30 11.09 26.44 -10.48
N GLY A 31 10.70 27.02 -9.34
CA GLY A 31 9.73 28.12 -9.28
C GLY A 31 8.28 27.71 -9.54
N ILE A 32 7.98 26.41 -9.73
CA ILE A 32 6.61 25.92 -9.99
C ILE A 32 5.63 26.25 -8.86
N THR A 33 6.13 26.42 -7.64
CA THR A 33 5.35 26.74 -6.43
C THR A 33 4.90 28.20 -6.34
N ARG A 34 5.32 29.07 -7.29
CA ARG A 34 5.01 30.51 -7.26
C ARG A 34 3.59 30.85 -7.69
N THR A 35 2.90 29.95 -8.38
CA THR A 35 1.54 30.14 -8.86
C THR A 35 0.72 28.89 -8.54
N VAL A 36 -0.51 29.08 -8.09
CA VAL A 36 -1.46 27.98 -7.93
C VAL A 36 -1.94 27.54 -9.31
N ASP A 37 -1.85 26.24 -9.58
CA ASP A 37 -2.24 25.61 -10.84
C ASP A 37 -1.69 26.34 -12.10
N PRO A 38 -0.38 26.22 -12.37
CA PRO A 38 0.23 26.89 -13.52
C PRO A 38 -0.27 26.35 -14.88
N LEU A 39 -1.05 25.27 -14.92
CA LEU A 39 -1.61 24.69 -16.14
C LEU A 39 -3.05 25.15 -16.41
N ALA A 40 -3.69 25.86 -15.47
CA ALA A 40 -5.05 26.37 -15.60
C ALA A 40 -5.24 27.19 -16.89
N GLY A 41 -6.34 26.91 -17.59
CA GLY A 41 -6.70 27.55 -18.86
C GLY A 41 -5.95 27.03 -20.08
N SER A 42 -5.05 26.05 -19.92
CA SER A 42 -4.46 25.35 -21.06
C SER A 42 -5.53 24.54 -21.79
N TYR A 43 -5.95 24.97 -22.98
CA TYR A 43 -7.00 24.29 -23.76
C TYR A 43 -6.80 22.77 -23.86
N PHE A 44 -5.56 22.31 -24.02
CA PHE A 44 -5.24 20.89 -24.10
C PHE A 44 -5.45 20.17 -22.76
N ILE A 45 -4.92 20.71 -21.67
CA ILE A 45 -5.01 20.08 -20.34
C ILE A 45 -6.44 20.15 -19.82
N GLU A 46 -7.15 21.26 -20.03
CA GLU A 46 -8.56 21.38 -19.66
C GLU A 46 -9.43 20.38 -20.44
N SER A 47 -9.24 20.26 -21.75
CA SER A 47 -9.99 19.28 -22.55
C SER A 47 -9.72 17.83 -22.13
N LEU A 48 -8.46 17.49 -21.81
CA LEU A 48 -8.12 16.17 -21.28
C LEU A 48 -8.70 15.94 -19.87
N THR A 49 -8.78 16.99 -19.07
CA THR A 49 -9.35 16.96 -17.72
C THR A 49 -10.85 16.65 -17.81
N ASP A 50 -11.58 17.36 -18.67
CA ASP A 50 -13.00 17.14 -18.93
C ASP A 50 -13.28 15.74 -19.46
N GLU A 51 -12.45 15.26 -20.40
CA GLU A 51 -12.58 13.90 -20.94
C GLU A 51 -12.39 12.85 -19.85
N MET A 52 -11.35 12.99 -19.02
CA MET A 52 -11.08 12.09 -17.90
C MET A 52 -12.22 12.11 -16.87
N GLU A 53 -12.76 13.29 -16.54
CA GLU A 53 -13.92 13.43 -15.65
C GLU A 53 -15.13 12.67 -16.20
N CYS A 54 -15.47 12.87 -17.48
CA CYS A 54 -16.58 12.18 -18.12
C CYS A 54 -16.44 10.65 -18.04
N GLN A 55 -15.22 10.13 -18.26
CA GLN A 55 -14.94 8.70 -18.17
C GLN A 55 -15.04 8.18 -16.73
N ILE A 56 -14.53 8.93 -15.75
CA ILE A 56 -14.63 8.59 -14.33
C ILE A 56 -16.10 8.53 -13.89
N LEU A 57 -16.89 9.55 -14.22
CA LEU A 57 -18.31 9.60 -13.86
C LEU A 57 -19.11 8.46 -14.51
N ALA A 58 -18.81 8.12 -15.76
CA ALA A 58 -19.42 6.97 -16.43
C ALA A 58 -19.04 5.64 -15.74
N LEU A 59 -17.79 5.50 -15.29
CA LEU A 59 -17.36 4.31 -14.56
C LEU A 59 -18.04 4.22 -13.18
N MET A 60 -18.15 5.33 -12.46
CA MET A 60 -18.87 5.40 -11.19
C MET A 60 -20.33 5.01 -11.35
N ALA A 61 -21.01 5.51 -12.39
CA ALA A 61 -22.40 5.14 -12.69
C ALA A 61 -22.55 3.63 -12.92
N LYS A 62 -21.63 2.99 -13.65
CA LYS A 62 -21.64 1.52 -13.84
C LYS A 62 -21.48 0.77 -12.53
N VAL A 63 -20.62 1.24 -11.63
CA VAL A 63 -20.44 0.63 -10.29
C VAL A 63 -21.73 0.74 -9.48
N GLU A 64 -22.41 1.89 -9.53
CA GLU A 64 -23.71 2.08 -8.86
C GLU A 64 -24.79 1.16 -9.45
N GLU A 65 -24.86 1.01 -10.78
CA GLU A 65 -25.79 0.09 -11.46
C GLU A 65 -25.59 -1.38 -11.05
N GLN A 66 -24.36 -1.77 -10.70
CA GLN A 66 -24.04 -3.12 -10.20
C GLN A 66 -24.38 -3.34 -8.72
N GLY A 67 -24.97 -2.33 -8.05
CA GLY A 67 -25.29 -2.40 -6.63
C GLY A 67 -24.19 -1.85 -5.72
N GLY A 68 -23.32 -1.00 -6.27
CA GLY A 68 -22.26 -0.30 -5.56
C GLY A 68 -20.95 -1.07 -5.45
N MET A 69 -19.93 -0.40 -4.90
CA MET A 69 -18.54 -0.89 -4.88
C MET A 69 -18.37 -2.26 -4.18
N ILE A 70 -19.12 -2.50 -3.10
CA ILE A 70 -19.05 -3.78 -2.38
C ILE A 70 -19.52 -4.93 -3.27
N GLN A 71 -20.58 -4.74 -4.05
CA GLN A 71 -21.04 -5.76 -4.99
C GLN A 71 -20.08 -5.91 -6.18
N ALA A 72 -19.54 -4.81 -6.70
CA ALA A 72 -18.55 -4.85 -7.78
C ALA A 72 -17.29 -5.66 -7.41
N ILE A 73 -16.87 -5.62 -6.13
CA ILE A 73 -15.79 -6.46 -5.62
C ILE A 73 -16.26 -7.91 -5.45
N ARG A 74 -17.42 -8.14 -4.84
CA ARG A 74 -17.93 -9.51 -4.58
C ARG A 74 -18.24 -10.28 -5.86
N SER A 75 -18.63 -9.60 -6.93
CA SER A 75 -18.89 -10.20 -8.23
C SER A 75 -17.61 -10.54 -9.00
N GLY A 76 -16.44 -10.05 -8.55
CA GLY A 76 -15.17 -10.19 -9.25
C GLY A 76 -15.00 -9.20 -10.42
N TRP A 77 -15.99 -8.34 -10.67
CA TRP A 77 -15.98 -7.44 -11.82
C TRP A 77 -14.81 -6.46 -11.76
N LEU A 78 -14.50 -5.91 -10.58
CA LEU A 78 -13.38 -4.99 -10.42
C LEU A 78 -12.04 -5.66 -10.72
N GLU A 79 -11.85 -6.87 -10.19
CA GLU A 79 -10.66 -7.68 -10.41
C GLU A 79 -10.47 -8.00 -11.91
N ASP A 80 -11.55 -8.33 -12.61
CA ASP A 80 -11.53 -8.56 -14.06
C ASP A 80 -11.11 -7.29 -14.83
N GLN A 81 -11.66 -6.11 -14.48
CA GLN A 81 -11.26 -4.85 -15.12
C GLN A 81 -9.76 -4.55 -14.94
N ILE A 82 -9.23 -4.80 -13.74
CA ILE A 82 -7.80 -4.62 -13.45
C ILE A 82 -6.97 -5.65 -14.21
N ALA A 83 -7.40 -6.90 -14.28
CA ALA A 83 -6.71 -7.96 -15.00
C ALA A 83 -6.63 -7.66 -16.50
N ASP A 84 -7.74 -7.23 -17.10
CA ASP A 84 -7.79 -6.83 -18.52
C ASP A 84 -6.84 -5.67 -18.81
N ALA A 85 -6.81 -4.64 -17.95
CA ALA A 85 -5.88 -3.52 -18.07
C ALA A 85 -4.42 -3.96 -17.97
N ARG A 86 -4.10 -4.91 -17.07
CA ARG A 86 -2.75 -5.48 -16.93
C ARG A 86 -2.35 -6.28 -18.15
N VAL A 87 -3.23 -7.12 -18.69
CA VAL A 87 -2.98 -7.92 -19.89
C VAL A 87 -2.78 -7.02 -21.10
N SER A 88 -3.63 -6.02 -21.28
CA SER A 88 -3.49 -5.02 -22.35
C SER A 88 -2.17 -4.26 -22.24
N GLY A 89 -1.83 -3.78 -21.04
CA GLY A 89 -0.58 -3.08 -20.80
C GLY A 89 0.66 -3.95 -21.05
N GLN A 90 0.64 -5.20 -20.62
CA GLN A 90 1.71 -6.16 -20.87
C GLN A 90 1.87 -6.45 -22.37
N ARG A 91 0.75 -6.66 -23.07
CA ARG A 91 0.75 -6.87 -24.52
C ARG A 91 1.34 -5.66 -25.25
N ALA A 92 0.98 -4.44 -24.86
CA ALA A 92 1.54 -3.22 -25.47
C ALA A 92 3.06 -3.10 -25.26
N LEU A 93 3.60 -3.60 -24.14
CA LEU A 93 5.05 -3.69 -23.92
C LEU A 93 5.70 -4.74 -24.83
N GLU A 94 5.08 -5.91 -24.96
CA GLU A 94 5.60 -7.03 -25.77
C GLU A 94 5.56 -6.73 -27.27
N THR A 95 4.52 -6.05 -27.75
CA THR A 95 4.40 -5.64 -29.15
C THR A 95 5.23 -4.41 -29.50
N GLY A 96 5.77 -3.72 -28.50
CA GLY A 96 6.52 -2.47 -28.66
C GLY A 96 5.67 -1.23 -28.93
N GLU A 97 4.34 -1.34 -28.87
CA GLU A 97 3.41 -0.21 -28.92
C GLU A 97 3.70 0.79 -27.80
N ARG A 98 3.99 0.27 -26.61
CA ARG A 98 4.52 1.04 -25.48
C ARG A 98 6.02 0.80 -25.34
N THR A 99 6.81 1.84 -25.59
CA THR A 99 8.27 1.78 -25.40
C THR A 99 8.63 1.99 -23.92
N VAL A 100 9.46 1.09 -23.36
CA VAL A 100 10.14 1.26 -22.08
C VAL A 100 11.64 1.12 -22.29
N VAL A 101 12.35 2.25 -22.13
CA VAL A 101 13.79 2.36 -22.37
C VAL A 101 14.56 1.49 -21.39
N GLY A 102 15.50 0.70 -21.90
CA GLY A 102 16.30 -0.24 -21.11
C GLY A 102 15.62 -1.57 -20.85
N VAL A 103 14.34 -1.74 -21.22
CA VAL A 103 13.58 -2.99 -21.07
C VAL A 103 13.26 -3.62 -22.42
N ASN A 104 12.35 -3.03 -23.21
CA ASN A 104 11.96 -3.58 -24.52
C ASN A 104 12.61 -2.86 -25.70
N ARG A 105 13.17 -1.66 -25.48
CA ARG A 105 13.89 -0.87 -26.48
C ARG A 105 15.14 -0.28 -25.87
N PHE A 106 16.22 -0.25 -26.66
CA PHE A 106 17.54 0.17 -26.19
C PHE A 106 18.04 -0.67 -25.00
N ALA A 107 17.70 -1.97 -25.00
CA ALA A 107 18.27 -2.92 -24.06
C ALA A 107 19.72 -3.23 -24.45
N GLY A 108 20.59 -3.41 -23.44
CA GLY A 108 22.01 -3.73 -23.61
C GLY A 108 22.97 -2.64 -23.10
N GLY A 109 24.24 -3.03 -22.93
CA GLY A 109 25.29 -2.24 -22.27
C GLY A 109 25.80 -2.95 -21.02
N ASP A 110 26.98 -2.55 -20.53
CA ASP A 110 27.49 -3.06 -19.25
C ASP A 110 26.60 -2.52 -18.12
N GLU A 111 25.94 -3.42 -17.39
CA GLU A 111 25.16 -3.04 -16.22
C GLU A 111 26.10 -2.57 -15.12
N THR A 112 25.91 -1.33 -14.65
CA THR A 112 26.63 -0.84 -13.49
C THR A 112 26.04 -1.50 -12.25
N PRO A 113 26.84 -2.22 -11.44
CA PRO A 113 26.33 -2.83 -10.22
C PRO A 113 25.73 -1.76 -9.31
N ILE A 114 24.46 -1.93 -8.95
CA ILE A 114 23.77 -1.05 -8.02
C ILE A 114 23.93 -1.64 -6.61
N ASN A 115 24.31 -0.80 -5.65
CA ASN A 115 24.27 -1.21 -4.25
C ASN A 115 22.78 -1.26 -3.81
N ILE A 116 22.29 -2.46 -3.50
CA ILE A 116 20.92 -2.68 -3.08
C ILE A 116 20.85 -2.91 -1.57
N HIS A 117 19.75 -2.49 -0.95
CA HIS A 117 19.49 -2.85 0.43
C HIS A 117 19.23 -4.36 0.55
N VAL A 118 20.00 -5.06 1.38
CA VAL A 118 19.82 -6.51 1.63
C VAL A 118 19.09 -6.69 2.95
N ILE A 119 17.89 -7.25 2.88
CA ILE A 119 17.08 -7.57 4.06
C ILE A 119 17.60 -8.88 4.68
N ARG A 120 18.25 -8.78 5.83
CA ARG A 120 18.77 -9.94 6.58
C ARG A 120 17.75 -10.48 7.57
N ALA A 121 16.69 -11.10 7.04
CA ALA A 121 15.54 -11.49 7.85
C ALA A 121 15.89 -12.48 8.98
N ASP A 122 16.85 -13.38 8.73
CA ASP A 122 17.39 -14.34 9.68
C ASP A 122 18.00 -13.67 10.93
N GLU A 123 18.73 -12.58 10.75
CA GLU A 123 19.38 -11.86 11.87
C GLU A 123 18.38 -11.18 12.81
N TRP A 124 17.21 -10.77 12.31
CA TRP A 124 16.22 -10.00 13.07
C TRP A 124 15.04 -10.85 13.53
N ALA A 125 14.71 -11.94 12.85
CA ALA A 125 13.58 -12.80 13.19
C ALA A 125 13.73 -13.40 14.59
N GLU A 126 14.88 -14.02 14.90
CA GLU A 126 15.09 -14.62 16.22
C GLU A 126 15.13 -13.56 17.32
N LYS A 127 15.83 -12.44 17.09
CA LYS A 127 15.86 -11.31 18.04
C LYS A 127 14.46 -10.78 18.32
N ARG A 128 13.61 -10.68 17.30
CA ARG A 128 12.22 -10.23 17.46
C ARG A 128 11.38 -11.26 18.21
N ALA A 129 11.59 -12.55 17.95
CA ALA A 129 10.91 -13.64 18.67
C ALA A 129 11.31 -13.68 20.15
N GLU A 130 12.60 -13.55 20.47
CA GLU A 130 13.11 -13.39 21.83
C GLU A 130 12.51 -12.18 22.53
N TYR A 131 12.51 -11.01 21.89
CA TYR A 131 11.86 -9.81 22.42
C TYR A 131 10.39 -10.07 22.74
N LEU A 132 9.64 -10.70 21.85
CA LEU A 132 8.22 -10.99 22.08
C LEU A 132 7.99 -12.01 23.21
N ARG A 133 8.85 -13.02 23.35
CA ARG A 133 8.82 -13.96 24.48
C ARG A 133 9.04 -13.23 25.80
N ALA A 134 10.08 -12.41 25.90
CA ALA A 134 10.36 -11.62 27.09
C ALA A 134 9.25 -10.60 27.39
N TYR A 135 8.73 -9.92 26.36
CA TYR A 135 7.63 -8.96 26.47
C TYR A 135 6.36 -9.61 27.05
N ARG A 136 6.02 -10.82 26.60
CA ARG A 136 4.88 -11.59 27.14
C ARG A 136 5.15 -12.10 28.56
N ALA A 137 6.38 -12.50 28.88
CA ALA A 137 6.70 -13.00 30.22
C ALA A 137 6.62 -11.92 31.32
N GLN A 138 6.76 -10.64 30.97
CA GLN A 138 6.80 -9.51 31.91
C GLN A 138 5.44 -8.82 32.11
N ARG A 139 4.39 -9.22 31.38
CA ARG A 139 3.09 -8.54 31.45
C ARG A 139 2.18 -9.14 32.53
N ASP A 140 1.18 -8.36 32.93
CA ASP A 140 0.05 -8.88 33.69
C ASP A 140 -0.82 -9.73 32.77
N GLN A 141 -0.60 -11.04 32.82
CA GLN A 141 -1.24 -11.99 31.93
C GLN A 141 -2.78 -11.99 32.10
N PRO A 142 -3.36 -12.08 33.32
CA PRO A 142 -4.80 -11.97 33.52
C PRO A 142 -5.40 -10.68 32.95
N LYS A 143 -4.73 -9.54 33.15
CA LYS A 143 -5.21 -8.25 32.64
C LYS A 143 -5.21 -8.21 31.12
N THR A 144 -4.16 -8.76 30.50
CA THR A 144 -4.04 -8.85 29.04
C THR A 144 -5.12 -9.76 28.45
N GLU A 145 -5.33 -10.93 29.04
CA GLU A 145 -6.36 -11.89 28.61
C GLU A 145 -7.75 -11.29 28.71
N ALA A 146 -8.06 -10.58 29.80
CA ALA A 146 -9.31 -9.86 29.95
C ALA A 146 -9.49 -8.77 28.87
N ALA A 147 -8.41 -8.06 28.50
CA ALA A 147 -8.47 -7.06 27.44
C ALA A 147 -8.68 -7.68 26.06
N LEU A 148 -8.03 -8.82 25.76
CA LEU A 148 -8.24 -9.57 24.52
C LEU A 148 -9.65 -10.14 24.41
N ALA A 149 -10.23 -10.64 25.52
CA ALA A 149 -11.62 -11.09 25.55
C ALA A 149 -12.59 -9.93 25.25
N ARG A 150 -12.31 -8.72 25.76
CA ARG A 150 -13.09 -7.52 25.41
C ARG A 150 -12.97 -7.17 23.93
N VAL A 151 -11.79 -7.33 23.31
CA VAL A 151 -11.62 -7.13 21.85
C VAL A 151 -12.49 -8.11 21.08
N GLU A 152 -12.45 -9.40 21.44
CA GLU A 152 -13.25 -10.42 20.77
C GLU A 152 -14.75 -10.15 20.89
N GLU A 153 -15.23 -9.79 22.08
CA GLU A 153 -16.64 -9.47 22.30
C GLU A 153 -17.07 -8.18 21.58
N ALA A 154 -16.26 -7.13 21.66
CA ALA A 154 -16.52 -5.87 20.96
C ALA A 154 -16.64 -6.07 19.44
N MET A 155 -15.82 -6.96 18.87
CA MET A 155 -15.83 -7.24 17.43
C MET A 155 -17.11 -7.96 16.96
N ARG A 156 -17.84 -8.63 17.87
CA ARG A 156 -19.16 -9.21 17.56
C ARG A 156 -20.29 -8.18 17.57
N GLY A 157 -20.07 -7.05 18.23
CA GLY A 157 -21.04 -5.97 18.35
C GLY A 157 -20.83 -4.87 17.33
N ASP A 158 -21.63 -3.81 17.48
CA ASP A 158 -21.49 -2.56 16.73
C ASP A 158 -20.95 -1.48 17.67
N VAL A 159 -19.67 -1.61 18.02
CA VAL A 159 -18.97 -0.66 18.89
C VAL A 159 -17.70 -0.14 18.24
N ASN A 160 -17.28 1.05 18.66
CA ASN A 160 -16.01 1.61 18.21
C ASN A 160 -14.84 0.76 18.73
N MET A 161 -14.12 0.11 17.82
CA MET A 161 -12.99 -0.77 18.16
C MET A 161 -11.74 -0.01 18.61
N ILE A 162 -11.58 1.27 18.26
CA ILE A 162 -10.36 2.03 18.56
C ILE A 162 -10.07 2.09 20.07
N PRO A 163 -11.01 2.52 20.94
CA PRO A 163 -10.78 2.48 22.40
C PRO A 163 -10.43 1.08 22.92
N VAL A 164 -11.11 0.05 22.44
CA VAL A 164 -10.92 -1.34 22.89
C VAL A 164 -9.53 -1.86 22.52
N ILE A 165 -9.08 -1.59 21.30
CA ILE A 165 -7.72 -1.93 20.83
C ILE A 165 -6.67 -1.15 21.63
N MET A 166 -6.89 0.15 21.88
CA MET A 166 -5.96 0.97 22.65
C MET A 166 -5.83 0.46 24.10
N ASP A 167 -6.92 0.02 24.72
CA ASP A 167 -6.88 -0.60 26.04
C ASP A 167 -6.14 -1.93 26.04
N ALA A 168 -6.34 -2.78 25.03
CA ALA A 168 -5.57 -4.01 24.87
C ALA A 168 -4.07 -3.74 24.70
N LEU A 169 -3.69 -2.72 23.91
CA LEU A 169 -2.29 -2.31 23.75
C LEU A 169 -1.70 -1.77 25.06
N ARG A 170 -2.46 -0.97 25.84
CA ARG A 170 -2.05 -0.49 27.17
C ARG A 170 -1.84 -1.65 28.15
N ASP A 171 -2.68 -2.67 28.05
CA ASP A 171 -2.59 -3.91 28.81
C ASP A 171 -1.58 -4.91 28.19
N ARG A 172 -0.71 -4.44 27.28
CA ARG A 172 0.41 -5.20 26.70
C ARG A 172 0.01 -6.41 25.87
N ALA A 173 -1.16 -6.36 25.23
CA ALA A 173 -1.48 -7.25 24.12
C ALA A 173 -0.61 -6.90 22.90
N THR A 174 -0.21 -7.91 22.12
CA THR A 174 0.49 -7.68 20.85
C THR A 174 -0.51 -7.52 19.70
N LEU A 175 -0.10 -6.88 18.61
CA LEU A 175 -0.91 -6.75 17.40
C LEU A 175 -1.42 -8.12 16.91
N GLY A 176 -0.55 -9.14 16.91
CA GLY A 176 -0.93 -10.49 16.50
C GLY A 176 -1.94 -11.17 17.42
N GLU A 177 -1.99 -10.82 18.70
CA GLU A 177 -3.01 -11.31 19.65
C GLU A 177 -4.35 -10.59 19.45
N ILE A 178 -4.32 -9.28 19.22
CA ILE A 178 -5.51 -8.47 18.91
C ILE A 178 -6.16 -8.97 17.61
N HIS A 179 -5.38 -9.14 16.53
CA HIS A 179 -5.89 -9.70 15.27
C HIS A 179 -6.42 -11.12 15.42
N ARG A 180 -5.86 -11.92 16.34
CA ARG A 180 -6.39 -13.27 16.63
C ARG A 180 -7.75 -13.18 17.31
N ALA A 181 -7.90 -12.32 18.33
CA ALA A 181 -9.18 -12.08 18.99
C ALA A 181 -10.25 -11.61 17.99
N MET A 182 -9.90 -10.66 17.11
CA MET A 182 -10.83 -10.19 16.06
C MET A 182 -11.20 -11.29 15.06
N ARG A 183 -10.25 -12.17 14.70
CA ARG A 183 -10.52 -13.32 13.83
C ARG A 183 -11.43 -14.35 14.49
N ASN A 184 -11.18 -14.68 15.76
CA ASN A 184 -12.02 -15.58 16.55
C ASN A 184 -13.47 -15.09 16.61
N ALA A 185 -13.69 -13.78 16.73
CA ALA A 185 -15.03 -13.18 16.75
C ALA A 185 -15.85 -13.50 15.49
N HIS A 186 -15.19 -13.63 14.34
CA HIS A 186 -15.82 -13.91 13.04
C HIS A 186 -15.70 -15.37 12.57
N GLY A 187 -15.10 -16.25 13.38
CA GLY A 187 -14.82 -17.64 12.97
C GLY A 187 -13.85 -17.75 11.79
N PHE A 188 -12.96 -16.77 11.62
CA PHE A 188 -12.00 -16.75 10.53
C PHE A 188 -10.70 -17.47 10.92
N GLU A 189 -10.56 -18.74 10.54
CA GLU A 189 -9.32 -19.50 10.70
C GLU A 189 -8.40 -19.28 9.49
N ILE A 190 -7.10 -19.13 9.74
CA ILE A 190 -6.07 -19.16 8.68
C ILE A 190 -5.33 -20.48 8.84
N ASP A 191 -5.45 -21.36 7.84
CA ASP A 191 -4.51 -22.46 7.64
C ASP A 191 -3.15 -21.84 7.26
N TYR A 192 -2.15 -22.02 8.12
CA TYR A 192 -0.74 -21.73 7.82
C TYR A 192 -0.03 -23.00 7.37
#